data_AF-A0A9D2D5F2-F1
#
_entry.id   AF-A0A9D2D5F2-F1
#
_cell.length_a   1.000
_cell.length_b   1.000
_cell.length_c   1.000
_cell.angle_alpha   90.00
_cell.angle_beta   90.00
_cell.angle_gamma   90.00
#
_symmetry.space_group_name_H-M   'P 1'
#
loop_
_entity.id
_entity.type
_entity.pdbx_description
1 polymer ?
#
loop_
_entity_poly.entity_id
_entity_poly.type
_entity_poly.pdbx_seq_one_letter_code
_entity_poly.pdbx_strand_id
1 'polypeptide(L)'
;MKRKKIALAALVVAGALALSACSVRVETLFAANWLSAPSAGYIPDYYEKLTYGISFAADEGSSLSVQIDAENSSFTMETEAFDFYPGNSEYSHVYRLRTELTLSASYVYTAEDGTQTTVAAFGGANDTEESDADDPAKEVTEVWFRSKADGGNLEPICSTSTYYSYSPAGMSSSGVYLYNYSVNIEYTENGNVAAIKYTDHWADLAEGEAQVSDNLLKARLFDTEERTYSGLQDDYTAVDHGQLLFAGRGIGFTSAEESGHTLTVFTPNYGAQNVSLTCSEIATRTFTFSLDGTNEERQIAVASVTASVISNGGNGGPSHTVYYAQKGSDSDNPYYCMPIQIEKPFGFGIGTMTLSLTEARHTRTE
;
A
#
# COMPACT_ATOMS: atom_id res chain seq x y z
N MET A 1 13.15 -70.27 42.59
CA MET A 1 14.42 -70.84 42.08
C MET A 1 14.77 -70.20 40.74
N LYS A 2 16.02 -69.73 40.65
CA LYS A 2 16.88 -69.52 39.45
C LYS A 2 16.50 -68.46 38.40
N ARG A 3 17.29 -67.38 38.44
CA ARG A 3 17.71 -66.48 37.34
C ARG A 3 18.39 -67.24 36.18
N LYS A 4 18.27 -66.70 34.94
CA LYS A 4 19.25 -66.63 33.81
C LYS A 4 18.59 -65.78 32.70
N LYS A 5 18.98 -64.53 32.40
CA LYS A 5 20.12 -63.96 31.63
C LYS A 5 20.07 -64.13 30.08
N ILE A 6 19.81 -63.00 29.38
CA ILE A 6 20.57 -62.37 28.25
C ILE A 6 20.20 -62.67 26.76
N ALA A 7 20.03 -61.56 25.98
CA ALA A 7 20.31 -61.25 24.53
C ALA A 7 19.46 -61.89 23.41
N LEU A 8 19.20 -61.31 22.21
CA LEU A 8 19.37 -60.00 21.53
C LEU A 8 18.77 -60.13 20.09
N ALA A 9 18.22 -59.04 19.52
CA ALA A 9 17.96 -58.74 18.07
C ALA A 9 16.84 -59.53 17.34
N ALA A 10 16.01 -59.02 16.40
CA ALA A 10 15.77 -57.77 15.64
C ALA A 10 14.27 -57.82 15.18
N LEU A 11 13.50 -56.79 14.81
CA LEU A 11 13.62 -55.85 13.67
C LEU A 11 12.46 -54.81 13.76
N VAL A 12 12.82 -53.56 13.45
CA VAL A 12 12.07 -52.44 12.86
C VAL A 12 10.66 -52.76 12.30
N VAL A 13 9.64 -52.00 12.72
CA VAL A 13 8.71 -51.15 11.93
C VAL A 13 7.61 -50.67 12.88
N ALA A 14 7.77 -49.46 13.41
CA ALA A 14 6.67 -48.56 13.77
C ALA A 14 7.28 -47.17 13.70
N GLY A 15 7.31 -46.67 12.47
CA GLY A 15 7.99 -45.44 12.09
C GLY A 15 7.49 -44.26 12.91
N ALA A 16 8.48 -43.48 13.35
CA ALA A 16 8.45 -42.03 13.31
C ALA A 16 7.28 -41.45 12.50
N LEU A 17 6.19 -41.12 13.19
CA LEU A 17 5.44 -39.91 12.90
C LEU A 17 6.29 -38.75 13.42
N ALA A 18 7.42 -38.52 12.73
CA ALA A 18 8.04 -37.21 12.73
C ALA A 18 7.05 -36.34 11.96
N LEU A 19 6.22 -35.61 12.70
CA LEU A 19 5.52 -34.43 12.22
C LEU A 19 6.60 -33.40 11.87
N SER A 20 7.30 -33.59 10.75
CA SER A 20 7.84 -32.48 10.00
C SER A 20 6.61 -31.72 9.51
N ALA A 21 6.17 -30.73 10.27
CA ALA A 21 5.31 -29.69 9.77
C ALA A 21 6.12 -28.99 8.66
N CYS A 22 6.05 -29.51 7.44
CA CYS A 22 6.22 -28.66 6.28
C CYS A 22 5.08 -27.65 6.39
N SER A 23 5.35 -26.44 6.86
CA SER A 23 4.40 -25.34 6.72
C SER A 23 4.09 -25.24 5.23
N VAL A 24 2.88 -25.65 4.85
CA VAL A 24 2.40 -25.46 3.48
C VAL A 24 1.95 -24.01 3.41
N ARG A 25 2.51 -23.26 2.45
CA ARG A 25 2.09 -21.90 2.13
C ARG A 25 0.58 -21.80 2.01
N VAL A 26 -0.02 -20.77 2.62
CA VAL A 26 -1.43 -20.42 2.43
C VAL A 26 -1.55 -19.48 1.23
N GLU A 27 -2.04 -20.00 0.10
CA GLU A 27 -2.25 -19.21 -1.11
C GLU A 27 -3.54 -18.38 -1.02
N THR A 28 -3.46 -17.12 -1.44
CA THR A 28 -4.64 -16.27 -1.64
C THR A 28 -4.97 -16.25 -3.12
N LEU A 29 -6.20 -16.64 -3.45
CA LEU A 29 -6.71 -16.60 -4.81
C LEU A 29 -7.24 -15.20 -5.12
N PHE A 30 -6.86 -14.65 -6.28
CA PHE A 30 -7.30 -13.34 -6.74
C PHE A 30 -8.13 -13.46 -8.01
N ALA A 31 -9.43 -13.19 -7.90
CA ALA A 31 -10.28 -13.06 -9.08
C ALA A 31 -10.05 -11.71 -9.78
N ALA A 32 -10.24 -11.65 -11.11
CA ALA A 32 -10.14 -10.42 -11.90
C ALA A 32 -11.35 -9.49 -11.70
N ASN A 33 -11.71 -9.23 -10.44
CA ASN A 33 -12.83 -8.38 -10.03
C ASN A 33 -12.58 -6.89 -10.34
N TRP A 34 -11.44 -6.51 -10.93
CA TRP A 34 -11.23 -5.18 -11.49
C TRP A 34 -11.78 -5.04 -12.92
N LEU A 35 -12.34 -6.11 -13.48
CA LEU A 35 -13.01 -6.12 -14.79
C LEU A 35 -14.53 -6.03 -14.62
N SER A 36 -15.21 -5.44 -15.60
CA SER A 36 -16.68 -5.41 -15.68
C SER A 36 -17.29 -6.81 -15.81
N ALA A 37 -16.57 -7.72 -16.47
CA ALA A 37 -16.86 -9.14 -16.54
C ALA A 37 -15.68 -9.94 -15.94
N PRO A 38 -15.66 -10.21 -14.62
CA PRO A 38 -14.55 -10.90 -13.95
C PRO A 38 -14.17 -12.26 -14.56
N SER A 39 -15.15 -12.97 -15.14
CA SER A 39 -14.94 -14.23 -15.86
C SER A 39 -14.03 -14.14 -17.09
N ALA A 40 -13.74 -12.95 -17.61
CA ALA A 40 -12.77 -12.75 -18.69
C ALA A 40 -11.32 -13.02 -18.25
N GLY A 41 -11.00 -12.88 -16.95
CA GLY A 41 -9.68 -13.13 -16.38
C GLY A 41 -8.61 -12.08 -16.70
N TYR A 42 -8.44 -11.73 -17.96
CA TYR A 42 -7.48 -10.71 -18.42
C TYR A 42 -7.97 -10.02 -19.70
N ILE A 43 -7.71 -8.70 -19.80
CA ILE A 43 -8.06 -7.88 -20.96
C ILE A 43 -6.80 -7.10 -21.39
N PRO A 44 -6.20 -7.38 -22.56
CA PRO A 44 -4.94 -6.78 -23.01
C PRO A 44 -4.90 -5.25 -23.09
N ASP A 45 -6.03 -4.63 -23.35
CA ASP A 45 -6.19 -3.17 -23.51
C ASP A 45 -6.88 -2.51 -22.31
N TYR A 46 -6.93 -3.20 -21.16
CA TYR A 46 -7.49 -2.64 -19.93
C TYR A 46 -6.77 -1.35 -19.53
N TYR A 47 -7.59 -0.35 -19.22
CA TYR A 47 -7.18 0.95 -18.71
C TYR A 47 -8.18 1.37 -17.62
N GLU A 48 -7.65 1.89 -16.52
CA GLU A 48 -8.45 2.49 -15.46
C GLU A 48 -7.67 3.64 -14.82
N LYS A 49 -8.35 4.76 -14.57
CA LYS A 49 -7.83 5.84 -13.75
C LYS A 49 -8.86 6.24 -12.71
N LEU A 50 -8.46 6.17 -11.45
CA LEU A 50 -9.23 6.56 -10.28
C LEU A 50 -8.61 7.83 -9.69
N THR A 51 -9.42 8.85 -9.48
CA THR A 51 -9.02 10.13 -8.88
C THR A 51 -9.78 10.30 -7.57
N TYR A 52 -9.07 10.72 -6.53
CA TYR A 52 -9.58 10.89 -5.18
C TYR A 52 -9.35 12.31 -4.68
N GLY A 53 -10.38 12.87 -4.06
CA GLY A 53 -10.26 14.05 -3.20
C GLY A 53 -9.74 13.65 -1.82
N ILE A 54 -9.11 14.59 -1.13
CA ILE A 54 -8.50 14.37 0.18
C ILE A 54 -9.23 15.19 1.24
N SER A 55 -9.50 14.56 2.38
CA SER A 55 -9.95 15.25 3.60
C SER A 55 -9.21 14.73 4.82
N PHE A 56 -9.23 15.50 5.91
CA PHE A 56 -8.48 15.19 7.12
C PHE A 56 -9.34 15.43 8.37
N ALA A 57 -9.26 14.47 9.30
CA ALA A 57 -9.82 14.60 10.63
C ALA A 57 -8.67 14.52 11.64
N ALA A 58 -8.46 15.61 12.40
CA ALA A 58 -7.41 15.67 13.42
C ALA A 58 -7.78 14.82 14.64
N ASP A 59 -6.78 14.18 15.25
CA ASP A 59 -6.93 13.55 16.55
C ASP A 59 -6.72 14.58 17.66
N GLU A 60 -7.46 14.44 18.77
CA GLU A 60 -7.30 15.33 19.93
C GLU A 60 -6.02 15.02 20.71
N GLY A 61 -5.40 16.05 21.30
CA GLY A 61 -4.33 15.89 22.29
C GLY A 61 -2.89 15.90 21.77
N SER A 62 -2.66 16.20 20.49
CA SER A 62 -1.32 16.43 19.93
C SER A 62 -0.94 17.91 19.96
N SER A 63 0.31 18.23 20.33
CA SER A 63 0.86 19.59 20.15
C SER A 63 1.08 19.92 18.67
N LEU A 64 1.20 18.90 17.81
CA LEU A 64 1.32 19.05 16.38
C LEU A 64 0.00 18.74 15.68
N SER A 65 -0.41 19.61 14.76
CA SER A 65 -1.55 19.40 13.87
C SER A 65 -1.15 19.61 12.41
N VAL A 66 -1.95 19.06 11.49
CA VAL A 66 -1.82 19.28 10.05
C VAL A 66 -3.09 19.92 9.51
N GLN A 67 -2.91 20.90 8.64
CA GLN A 67 -3.97 21.58 7.90
C GLN A 67 -3.79 21.26 6.42
N ILE A 68 -4.61 20.35 5.90
CA ILE A 68 -4.54 19.94 4.49
C ILE A 68 -5.33 20.94 3.64
N ASP A 69 -4.70 21.46 2.59
CA ASP A 69 -5.36 22.19 1.52
C ASP A 69 -5.94 21.17 0.53
N ALA A 70 -7.21 20.84 0.72
CA ALA A 70 -7.91 19.81 -0.05
C ALA A 70 -8.06 20.18 -1.54
N GLU A 71 -8.11 21.47 -1.89
CA GLU A 71 -8.29 21.91 -3.27
C GLU A 71 -7.01 21.72 -4.10
N ASN A 72 -5.85 21.80 -3.44
CA ASN A 72 -4.54 21.60 -4.04
C ASN A 72 -3.90 20.25 -3.67
N SER A 73 -4.72 19.29 -3.21
CA SER A 73 -4.29 17.95 -2.86
C SER A 73 -5.09 16.90 -3.61
N SER A 74 -4.44 15.84 -4.07
CA SER A 74 -5.09 14.77 -4.82
C SER A 74 -4.37 13.44 -4.65
N PHE A 75 -5.12 12.35 -4.82
CA PHE A 75 -4.55 11.03 -4.97
C PHE A 75 -5.09 10.38 -6.24
N THR A 76 -4.22 9.76 -7.03
CA THR A 76 -4.63 9.04 -8.24
C THR A 76 -4.09 7.62 -8.25
N MET A 77 -4.86 6.71 -8.84
CA MET A 77 -4.45 5.34 -9.16
C MET A 77 -4.74 5.08 -10.62
N GLU A 78 -3.71 4.80 -11.42
CA GLU A 78 -3.82 4.50 -12.83
C GLU A 78 -3.33 3.08 -13.08
N THR A 79 -4.17 2.22 -13.67
CA THR A 79 -3.84 0.84 -13.97
C THR A 79 -3.97 0.59 -15.47
N GLU A 80 -2.95 -0.04 -16.04
CA GLU A 80 -2.90 -0.40 -17.46
C GLU A 80 -2.46 -1.84 -17.65
N ALA A 81 -3.08 -2.54 -18.60
CA ALA A 81 -2.65 -3.86 -19.02
C ALA A 81 -1.64 -3.81 -20.17
N PHE A 82 -0.76 -4.81 -20.19
CA PHE A 82 0.27 -5.02 -21.19
C PHE A 82 0.41 -6.52 -21.47
N ASP A 83 0.49 -6.88 -22.76
CA ASP A 83 0.72 -8.27 -23.14
C ASP A 83 1.97 -8.85 -22.48
N PHE A 84 3.03 -8.05 -22.38
CA PHE A 84 4.31 -8.41 -21.77
C PHE A 84 4.92 -7.27 -20.97
N TYR A 85 5.77 -7.62 -20.00
CA TYR A 85 6.57 -6.64 -19.27
C TYR A 85 7.60 -5.99 -20.20
N PRO A 86 7.69 -4.64 -20.28
CA PRO A 86 8.71 -3.96 -21.05
C PRO A 86 10.12 -4.27 -20.52
N GLY A 87 10.87 -5.11 -21.23
CA GLY A 87 12.23 -5.51 -20.86
C GLY A 87 12.39 -7.00 -20.55
N ASN A 88 11.29 -7.73 -20.30
CA ASN A 88 11.30 -9.19 -20.21
C ASN A 88 9.98 -9.79 -20.73
N SER A 89 10.01 -10.45 -21.88
CA SER A 89 8.84 -11.09 -22.50
C SER A 89 8.39 -12.40 -21.85
N GLU A 90 9.07 -12.87 -20.80
CA GLU A 90 8.68 -14.06 -20.03
C GLU A 90 7.46 -13.79 -19.13
N TYR A 91 7.23 -12.53 -18.76
CA TYR A 91 6.02 -12.12 -18.04
C TYR A 91 4.92 -11.79 -19.03
N SER A 92 3.82 -12.55 -18.99
CA SER A 92 2.58 -12.27 -19.71
C SER A 92 1.45 -11.84 -18.78
N HIS A 93 0.38 -11.25 -19.32
CA HIS A 93 -0.77 -10.76 -18.55
C HIS A 93 -0.37 -9.75 -17.48
N VAL A 94 0.38 -8.73 -17.92
CA VAL A 94 1.05 -7.78 -17.04
C VAL A 94 0.16 -6.58 -16.81
N TYR A 95 0.18 -6.07 -15.59
CA TYR A 95 -0.40 -4.79 -15.22
C TYR A 95 0.71 -3.85 -14.75
N ARG A 96 0.54 -2.58 -15.09
CA ARG A 96 1.24 -1.46 -14.48
C ARG A 96 0.25 -0.69 -13.63
N LEU A 97 0.50 -0.59 -12.34
CA LEU A 97 -0.24 0.28 -11.43
C LEU A 97 0.66 1.45 -11.05
N ARG A 98 0.20 2.67 -11.34
CA ARG A 98 0.84 3.90 -10.92
C ARG A 98 -0.05 4.64 -9.93
N THR A 99 0.44 4.90 -8.73
CA THR A 99 -0.21 5.77 -7.75
C THR A 99 0.57 7.08 -7.62
N GLU A 100 -0.17 8.17 -7.42
CA GLU A 100 0.42 9.49 -7.15
C GLU A 100 -0.39 10.21 -6.09
N LEU A 101 0.26 10.52 -4.97
CA LEU A 101 -0.22 11.44 -3.95
C LEU A 101 0.47 12.78 -4.15
N THR A 102 -0.33 13.83 -4.28
CA THR A 102 0.12 15.23 -4.20
C THR A 102 -0.58 15.86 -3.01
N LEU A 103 0.17 16.37 -2.05
CA LEU A 103 -0.36 16.91 -0.81
C LEU A 103 0.19 18.31 -0.55
N SER A 104 -0.73 19.27 -0.49
CA SER A 104 -0.48 20.64 -0.05
C SER A 104 -0.99 20.78 1.38
N ALA A 105 -0.14 21.20 2.31
CA ALA A 105 -0.52 21.31 3.72
C ALA A 105 0.39 22.23 4.53
N SER A 106 -0.05 22.53 5.75
CA SER A 106 0.76 23.20 6.77
C SER A 106 0.81 22.38 8.06
N TYR A 107 2.00 22.28 8.64
CA TYR A 107 2.18 21.77 10.00
C TYR A 107 2.14 22.92 11.00
N VAL A 108 1.28 22.80 12.01
CA VAL A 108 1.08 23.80 13.05
C VAL A 108 1.39 23.19 14.40
N TYR A 109 2.38 23.77 15.09
CA TYR A 109 2.76 23.41 16.46
C TYR A 109 2.07 24.35 17.46
N THR A 110 1.48 23.77 18.51
CA THR A 110 0.86 24.46 19.64
C THR A 110 1.74 24.26 20.88
N ALA A 111 2.34 25.35 21.35
CA ALA A 111 3.15 25.37 22.56
C ALA A 111 2.29 25.22 23.83
N GLU A 112 2.92 24.97 24.98
CA GLU A 112 2.23 24.79 26.27
C GLU A 112 1.40 26.00 26.71
N ASP A 113 1.78 27.21 26.28
CA ASP A 113 1.04 28.45 26.55
C ASP A 113 -0.15 28.67 25.59
N GLY A 114 -0.38 27.73 24.67
CA GLY A 114 -1.43 27.79 23.65
C GLY A 114 -1.03 28.54 22.38
N THR A 115 0.20 29.05 22.29
CA THR A 115 0.67 29.76 21.08
C THR A 115 0.81 28.79 19.92
N GLN A 116 0.18 29.11 18.80
CA GLN A 116 0.27 28.34 17.56
C GLN A 116 1.29 28.95 16.61
N THR A 117 2.16 28.11 16.07
CA THR A 117 3.19 28.49 15.09
C THR A 117 3.16 27.52 13.92
N THR A 118 3.13 28.04 12.70
CA THR A 118 3.32 27.25 11.49
C THR A 118 4.80 26.92 11.35
N VAL A 119 5.14 25.64 11.39
CA VAL A 119 6.54 25.16 11.39
C VAL A 119 7.01 24.72 10.00
N ALA A 120 6.05 24.36 9.12
CA ALA A 120 6.27 24.14 7.70
C ALA A 120 4.96 24.36 6.96
N ALA A 121 5.02 24.92 5.75
CA ALA A 121 3.91 25.06 4.83
C ALA A 121 4.42 24.74 3.42
N PHE A 122 3.68 23.92 2.68
CA PHE A 122 4.10 23.40 1.38
C PHE A 122 2.91 23.18 0.45
N GLY A 123 3.11 23.39 -0.84
CA GLY A 123 2.09 23.31 -1.88
C GLY A 123 1.05 24.43 -1.86
N GLY A 124 0.17 24.41 -2.85
CA GLY A 124 -0.93 25.37 -3.01
C GLY A 124 -0.41 26.80 -3.14
N ALA A 125 -0.88 27.70 -2.27
CA ALA A 125 -0.44 29.09 -2.26
C ALA A 125 1.02 29.30 -1.78
N ASN A 126 1.65 28.26 -1.23
CA ASN A 126 3.04 28.31 -0.77
C ASN A 126 4.04 27.78 -1.82
N ASP A 127 3.58 27.14 -2.89
CA ASP A 127 4.42 26.64 -3.98
C ASP A 127 4.96 27.84 -4.79
N THR A 128 6.27 28.10 -4.71
CA THR A 128 6.91 29.22 -5.38
C THR A 128 8.10 28.77 -6.22
N GLU A 129 8.32 29.44 -7.36
CA GLU A 129 9.49 29.17 -8.22
C GLU A 129 10.85 29.46 -7.52
N GLU A 130 10.83 30.14 -6.37
CA GLU A 130 12.03 30.57 -5.66
C GLU A 130 12.63 29.48 -4.75
N SER A 131 11.86 28.46 -4.38
CA SER A 131 12.30 27.44 -3.42
C SER A 131 11.65 26.07 -3.67
N ASP A 132 12.46 25.07 -4.02
CA ASP A 132 11.98 23.67 -4.08
C ASP A 132 11.37 23.19 -2.75
N ALA A 133 11.84 23.73 -1.62
CA ALA A 133 11.43 23.30 -0.28
C ALA A 133 10.00 23.72 0.11
N ASP A 134 9.27 24.44 -0.75
CA ASP A 134 7.85 24.75 -0.58
C ASP A 134 6.94 24.03 -1.59
N ASP A 135 7.49 23.20 -2.49
CA ASP A 135 6.77 22.32 -3.39
C ASP A 135 5.79 21.41 -2.63
N PRO A 136 4.64 21.02 -3.21
CA PRO A 136 3.75 20.06 -2.58
C PRO A 136 4.46 18.74 -2.32
N ALA A 137 4.12 18.09 -1.19
CA ALA A 137 4.60 16.74 -0.93
C ALA A 137 4.08 15.81 -2.03
N LYS A 138 4.97 14.98 -2.57
CA LYS A 138 4.69 14.13 -3.72
C LYS A 138 5.22 12.73 -3.50
N GLU A 139 4.33 11.75 -3.57
CA GLU A 139 4.69 10.34 -3.54
C GLU A 139 4.18 9.68 -4.82
N VAL A 140 5.09 9.15 -5.64
CA VAL A 140 4.74 8.43 -6.86
C VAL A 140 5.24 7.00 -6.71
N THR A 141 4.38 6.02 -6.90
CA THR A 141 4.76 4.60 -6.92
C THR A 141 4.26 3.96 -8.20
N GLU A 142 5.15 3.32 -8.94
CA GLU A 142 4.82 2.47 -10.08
C GLU A 142 5.17 1.03 -9.72
N VAL A 143 4.20 0.11 -9.85
CA VAL A 143 4.37 -1.32 -9.62
C VAL A 143 3.98 -2.06 -10.89
N TRP A 144 4.86 -2.98 -11.30
CA TRP A 144 4.59 -3.94 -12.36
C TRP A 144 4.33 -5.30 -11.73
N PHE A 145 3.25 -5.95 -12.13
CA PHE A 145 2.87 -7.27 -11.63
C PHE A 145 2.13 -8.05 -12.71
N ARG A 146 2.10 -9.39 -12.60
CA ARG A 146 1.32 -10.24 -13.50
C ARG A 146 0.16 -10.91 -12.79
N SER A 147 -0.92 -11.15 -13.54
CA SER A 147 -1.96 -12.09 -13.17
C SER A 147 -1.65 -13.46 -13.77
N LYS A 148 -1.64 -14.53 -12.97
CA LYS A 148 -1.46 -15.88 -13.52
C LYS A 148 -2.68 -16.31 -14.33
N ALA A 149 -2.43 -17.04 -15.42
CA ALA A 149 -3.46 -17.46 -16.39
C ALA A 149 -4.57 -18.35 -15.82
N ASP A 150 -4.35 -18.96 -14.66
CA ASP A 150 -5.37 -19.71 -13.91
C ASP A 150 -6.23 -18.82 -12.99
N GLY A 151 -6.01 -17.50 -13.00
CA GLY A 151 -6.66 -16.54 -12.11
C GLY A 151 -6.31 -16.76 -10.64
N GLY A 152 -5.22 -17.48 -10.35
CA GLY A 152 -4.91 -17.94 -9.00
C GLY A 152 -3.99 -17.02 -8.20
N ASN A 153 -3.28 -16.08 -8.83
CA ASN A 153 -2.26 -15.31 -8.13
C ASN A 153 -1.91 -13.97 -8.80
N LEU A 154 -1.51 -12.98 -7.99
CA LEU A 154 -0.86 -11.75 -8.40
C LEU A 154 0.62 -11.83 -7.98
N GLU A 155 1.54 -11.69 -8.94
CA GLU A 155 2.97 -11.75 -8.66
C GLU A 155 3.65 -10.42 -9.01
N PRO A 156 4.32 -9.77 -8.03
CA PRO A 156 5.09 -8.57 -8.31
C PRO A 156 6.31 -8.88 -9.18
N ILE A 157 6.62 -7.98 -10.09
CA ILE A 157 7.78 -8.05 -11.00
C ILE A 157 8.84 -7.04 -10.54
N CYS A 158 8.45 -5.77 -10.42
CA CYS A 158 9.29 -4.71 -9.88
C CYS A 158 8.43 -3.52 -9.42
N SER A 159 9.01 -2.65 -8.62
CA SER A 159 8.41 -1.38 -8.27
C SER A 159 9.45 -0.26 -8.16
N THR A 160 9.02 0.94 -8.51
CA THR A 160 9.78 2.17 -8.31
C THR A 160 8.90 3.17 -7.57
N SER A 161 9.39 3.67 -6.46
CA SER A 161 8.75 4.73 -5.69
C SER A 161 9.66 5.95 -5.61
N THR A 162 9.09 7.15 -5.69
CA THR A 162 9.79 8.41 -5.44
C THR A 162 9.00 9.20 -4.41
N TYR A 163 9.72 9.71 -3.41
CA TYR A 163 9.17 10.39 -2.26
C TYR A 163 9.80 11.78 -2.15
N TYR A 164 8.95 12.80 -2.23
CA TYR A 164 9.22 14.16 -1.81
C TYR A 164 8.28 14.46 -0.63
N SER A 165 8.75 14.32 0.60
CA SER A 165 7.85 14.25 1.75
C SER A 165 8.34 15.00 2.98
N TYR A 166 7.38 15.60 3.69
CA TYR A 166 7.60 16.31 4.94
C TYR A 166 7.19 15.40 6.09
N SER A 167 8.10 15.16 7.02
CA SER A 167 7.91 14.28 8.17
C SER A 167 8.21 15.05 9.46
N PRO A 168 7.23 15.23 10.33
CA PRO A 168 7.49 15.82 11.64
C PRO A 168 8.54 15.00 12.42
N ALA A 169 9.38 15.67 13.19
CA ALA A 169 10.36 14.98 14.05
C ALA A 169 9.70 14.24 15.24
N GLY A 170 8.44 14.54 15.53
CA GLY A 170 7.61 13.87 16.53
C GLY A 170 6.38 14.72 16.93
N MET A 171 5.44 14.13 17.67
CA MET A 171 4.16 14.76 18.05
C MET A 171 4.31 16.02 18.93
N SER A 172 5.43 16.14 19.65
CA SER A 172 5.72 17.26 20.56
C SER A 172 6.89 18.12 20.09
N SER A 173 7.34 17.92 18.85
CA SER A 173 8.46 18.66 18.25
C SER A 173 7.94 19.70 17.26
N SER A 174 8.60 20.84 17.20
CA SER A 174 8.41 21.82 16.13
C SER A 174 9.26 21.53 14.89
N GLY A 175 10.19 20.57 14.96
CA GLY A 175 11.04 20.21 13.83
C GLY A 175 10.33 19.37 12.77
N VAL A 176 10.65 19.61 11.51
CA VAL A 176 10.17 18.90 10.32
C VAL A 176 11.37 18.52 9.46
N TYR A 177 11.41 17.27 9.04
CA TYR A 177 12.37 16.75 8.07
C TYR A 177 11.73 16.67 6.71
N LEU A 178 12.38 17.25 5.73
CA LEU A 178 12.02 17.10 4.32
C LEU A 178 12.89 16.00 3.73
N TYR A 179 12.31 15.06 3.00
CA TYR A 179 12.99 13.94 2.34
C TYR A 179 12.77 13.99 0.83
N ASN A 180 13.82 13.68 0.06
CA ASN A 180 13.74 13.50 -1.39
C ASN A 180 14.56 12.27 -1.81
N TYR A 181 13.89 11.17 -2.10
CA TYR A 181 14.56 9.92 -2.46
C TYR A 181 13.70 9.04 -3.35
N SER A 182 14.35 8.08 -4.01
CA SER A 182 13.68 7.00 -4.74
C SER A 182 14.05 5.63 -4.18
N VAL A 183 13.15 4.68 -4.36
CA VAL A 183 13.32 3.27 -4.01
C VAL A 183 13.01 2.44 -5.24
N ASN A 184 13.88 1.48 -5.55
CA ASN A 184 13.61 0.47 -6.57
C ASN A 184 13.61 -0.90 -5.91
N ILE A 185 12.61 -1.72 -6.23
CA ILE A 185 12.50 -3.11 -5.81
C ILE A 185 12.41 -3.99 -7.05
N GLU A 186 13.28 -4.98 -7.13
CA GLU A 186 13.28 -6.00 -8.18
C GLU A 186 12.94 -7.35 -7.57
N TYR A 187 11.97 -8.07 -8.14
CA TYR A 187 11.56 -9.38 -7.67
C TYR A 187 12.10 -10.48 -8.59
N THR A 188 12.36 -11.66 -8.02
CA THR A 188 12.57 -12.86 -8.83
C THR A 188 11.27 -13.30 -9.51
N GLU A 189 11.37 -14.13 -10.55
CA GLU A 189 10.21 -14.56 -11.37
C GLU A 189 9.03 -15.17 -10.59
N ASN A 190 9.31 -15.77 -9.42
CA ASN A 190 8.31 -16.36 -8.52
C ASN A 190 7.90 -15.42 -7.36
N GLY A 191 8.40 -14.20 -7.33
CA GLY A 191 8.18 -13.23 -6.26
C GLY A 191 8.73 -13.63 -4.89
N ASN A 192 9.59 -14.66 -4.79
CA ASN A 192 10.08 -15.17 -3.50
C ASN A 192 11.28 -14.40 -2.93
N VAL A 193 11.96 -13.64 -3.77
CA VAL A 193 13.11 -12.81 -3.39
C VAL A 193 12.88 -11.40 -3.92
N ALA A 194 13.21 -10.40 -3.13
CA ALA A 194 13.21 -8.99 -3.50
C ALA A 194 14.59 -8.37 -3.23
N ALA A 195 15.13 -7.64 -4.20
CA ALA A 195 16.29 -6.77 -4.03
C ALA A 195 15.82 -5.33 -4.00
N ILE A 196 16.25 -4.57 -2.99
CA ILE A 196 15.89 -3.17 -2.80
C ILE A 196 17.12 -2.27 -2.89
N LYS A 197 16.95 -1.14 -3.57
CA LYS A 197 17.96 -0.09 -3.67
C LYS A 197 17.35 1.30 -3.48
N TYR A 198 17.98 2.10 -2.64
CA TYR A 198 17.60 3.49 -2.41
C TYR A 198 18.49 4.43 -3.23
N THR A 199 17.95 5.59 -3.57
CA THR A 199 18.71 6.70 -4.14
C THR A 199 18.31 7.96 -3.40
N ASP A 200 19.23 8.50 -2.61
CA ASP A 200 19.06 9.78 -1.93
C ASP A 200 19.42 10.91 -2.90
N HIS A 201 18.45 11.74 -3.26
CA HIS A 201 18.65 12.84 -4.20
C HIS A 201 19.40 14.03 -3.58
N TRP A 202 19.69 13.96 -2.29
CA TRP A 202 20.43 14.95 -1.51
C TRP A 202 21.72 14.41 -0.89
N ALA A 203 22.19 13.24 -1.32
CA ALA A 203 23.44 12.65 -0.86
C ALA A 203 24.63 13.64 -0.94
N ASP A 204 24.66 14.43 -2.02
CA ASP A 204 25.75 15.35 -2.35
C ASP A 204 25.53 16.81 -1.88
N LEU A 205 24.50 17.10 -1.07
CA LEU A 205 24.28 18.45 -0.53
C LEU A 205 25.55 18.94 0.20
N ALA A 206 25.89 20.23 0.07
CA ALA A 206 27.00 20.79 0.81
C ALA A 206 26.66 21.00 2.30
N GLU A 207 27.68 21.17 3.12
CA GLU A 207 27.50 21.50 4.54
C GLU A 207 26.83 22.88 4.67
N GLY A 208 25.70 22.94 5.39
CA GLY A 208 24.91 24.15 5.58
C GLY A 208 23.72 24.33 4.61
N GLU A 209 23.67 23.60 3.50
CA GLU A 209 22.56 23.68 2.52
C GLU A 209 21.31 22.87 2.96
N ALA A 210 21.45 22.06 4.00
CA ALA A 210 20.35 21.26 4.52
C ALA A 210 19.31 22.10 5.28
N GLN A 211 19.70 23.22 5.88
CA GLN A 211 18.80 24.06 6.68
C GLN A 211 17.94 24.94 5.76
N VAL A 212 16.62 24.76 5.80
CA VAL A 212 15.68 25.58 5.01
C VAL A 212 15.13 26.73 5.87
N SER A 213 14.71 26.42 7.10
CA SER A 213 14.21 27.39 8.09
C SER A 213 14.51 26.89 9.50
N ASP A 214 14.25 27.67 10.55
CA ASP A 214 14.48 27.23 11.95
C ASP A 214 13.82 25.88 12.31
N ASN A 215 12.77 25.50 11.59
CA ASN A 215 12.01 24.29 11.84
C ASN A 215 12.05 23.26 10.71
N LEU A 216 12.63 23.56 9.55
CA LEU A 216 12.67 22.68 8.39
C LEU A 216 14.09 22.34 7.95
N LEU A 217 14.39 21.03 7.87
CA LEU A 217 15.69 20.49 7.48
C LEU A 217 15.55 19.45 6.36
N LYS A 218 16.31 19.60 5.27
CA LYS A 218 16.50 18.54 4.27
C LYS A 218 17.30 17.40 4.90
N ALA A 219 16.68 16.22 4.97
CA ALA A 219 17.26 15.03 5.58
C ALA A 219 17.87 14.11 4.51
N ARG A 220 19.06 13.59 4.82
CA ARG A 220 19.74 12.57 4.03
C ARG A 220 19.38 11.17 4.54
N LEU A 221 19.41 10.20 3.64
CA LEU A 221 19.26 8.79 4.02
C LEU A 221 20.57 8.27 4.63
N PHE A 222 20.46 7.56 5.74
CA PHE A 222 21.61 7.01 6.46
C PHE A 222 22.16 5.72 5.84
N ASP A 223 21.33 4.99 5.09
CA ASP A 223 21.68 3.72 4.46
C ASP A 223 20.99 3.65 3.09
N THR A 224 21.80 3.50 2.04
CA THR A 224 21.34 3.33 0.65
C THR A 224 21.94 2.10 -0.01
N GLU A 225 22.59 1.22 0.78
CA GLU A 225 23.15 -0.02 0.26
C GLU A 225 22.04 -0.93 -0.25
N GLU A 226 22.37 -1.71 -1.29
CA GLU A 226 21.44 -2.70 -1.83
C GLU A 226 21.23 -3.82 -0.81
N ARG A 227 19.97 -4.18 -0.58
CA ARG A 227 19.60 -5.25 0.37
C ARG A 227 18.74 -6.29 -0.34
N THR A 228 18.86 -7.55 0.05
CA THR A 228 18.07 -8.65 -0.50
C THR A 228 17.30 -9.36 0.60
N TYR A 229 16.04 -9.66 0.31
CA TYR A 229 15.13 -10.38 1.20
C TYR A 229 14.63 -11.63 0.47
N SER A 230 14.62 -12.76 1.16
CA SER A 230 14.20 -14.06 0.61
C SER A 230 13.11 -14.70 1.48
N GLY A 231 12.38 -15.66 0.90
CA GLY A 231 11.33 -16.38 1.62
C GLY A 231 10.00 -15.60 1.68
N LEU A 232 9.79 -14.68 0.73
CA LEU A 232 8.59 -13.85 0.68
C LEU A 232 7.31 -14.66 0.47
N GLN A 233 7.42 -15.84 -0.15
CA GLN A 233 6.30 -16.74 -0.46
C GLN A 233 6.25 -17.97 0.47
N ASP A 234 7.01 -17.99 1.58
CA ASP A 234 7.13 -19.17 2.44
C ASP A 234 5.83 -19.45 3.22
N ASP A 235 5.19 -18.40 3.75
CA ASP A 235 4.00 -18.51 4.59
C ASP A 235 2.70 -18.16 3.85
N TYR A 236 2.68 -17.01 3.16
CA TYR A 236 1.51 -16.47 2.49
C TYR A 236 1.85 -16.02 1.07
N THR A 237 0.85 -15.51 0.36
CA THR A 237 1.07 -14.91 -0.95
C THR A 237 1.72 -13.55 -0.83
N ALA A 238 2.88 -13.40 -1.45
CA ALA A 238 3.67 -12.18 -1.46
C ALA A 238 3.10 -11.13 -2.41
N VAL A 239 2.95 -9.91 -1.92
CA VAL A 239 2.58 -8.74 -2.71
C VAL A 239 3.48 -7.54 -2.40
N ASP A 240 3.70 -6.68 -3.39
CA ASP A 240 4.31 -5.36 -3.15
C ASP A 240 3.33 -4.47 -2.34
N HIS A 241 3.83 -3.63 -1.44
CA HIS A 241 2.98 -2.66 -0.74
C HIS A 241 2.17 -1.75 -1.69
N GLY A 242 2.75 -1.33 -2.81
CA GLY A 242 2.12 -0.47 -3.82
C GLY A 242 0.99 -1.17 -4.56
N GLN A 243 0.98 -2.51 -4.59
CA GLN A 243 -0.12 -3.29 -5.19
C GLN A 243 -1.20 -3.70 -4.19
N LEU A 244 -1.04 -3.45 -2.89
CA LEU A 244 -1.96 -3.95 -1.85
C LEU A 244 -3.41 -3.46 -2.05
N LEU A 245 -3.59 -2.16 -2.36
CA LEU A 245 -4.92 -1.59 -2.64
C LEU A 245 -5.59 -2.24 -3.86
N PHE A 246 -4.80 -2.56 -4.89
CA PHE A 246 -5.32 -3.24 -6.07
C PHE A 246 -5.64 -4.71 -5.78
N ALA A 247 -4.74 -5.41 -5.08
CA ALA A 247 -4.88 -6.82 -4.73
C ALA A 247 -6.16 -7.08 -3.91
N GLY A 248 -6.53 -6.16 -3.02
CA GLY A 248 -7.78 -6.24 -2.26
C GLY A 248 -9.02 -6.38 -3.14
N ARG A 249 -9.05 -5.78 -4.34
CA ARG A 249 -10.19 -5.88 -5.28
C ARG A 249 -10.45 -7.34 -5.69
N GLY A 250 -9.37 -8.14 -5.83
CA GLY A 250 -9.46 -9.52 -6.28
C GLY A 250 -9.94 -10.52 -5.22
N ILE A 251 -10.10 -10.08 -3.96
CA ILE A 251 -10.49 -10.91 -2.84
C ILE A 251 -12.02 -10.91 -2.67
N GLY A 252 -12.61 -12.09 -2.52
CA GLY A 252 -14.03 -12.26 -2.25
C GLY A 252 -14.37 -12.05 -0.78
N PHE A 253 -14.41 -10.79 -0.32
CA PHE A 253 -14.78 -10.48 1.05
C PHE A 253 -16.22 -10.88 1.37
N THR A 254 -16.45 -11.37 2.59
CA THR A 254 -17.78 -11.72 3.09
C THR A 254 -17.95 -11.15 4.49
N SER A 255 -19.19 -10.85 4.90
CA SER A 255 -19.48 -10.30 6.25
C SER A 255 -19.46 -11.36 7.36
N ALA A 256 -18.94 -12.57 7.11
CA ALA A 256 -18.80 -13.60 8.12
C ALA A 256 -17.60 -13.31 9.02
N GLU A 257 -17.71 -13.58 10.32
CA GLU A 257 -16.72 -13.29 11.37
C GLU A 257 -15.34 -13.98 11.19
N GLU A 258 -15.13 -14.73 10.09
CA GLU A 258 -13.91 -15.49 9.80
C GLU A 258 -13.31 -15.22 8.40
N SER A 259 -13.78 -14.19 7.66
CA SER A 259 -13.31 -13.89 6.28
C SER A 259 -11.99 -13.10 6.22
N GLY A 260 -11.05 -13.40 7.11
CA GLY A 260 -9.72 -12.79 7.12
C GLY A 260 -8.82 -13.42 6.06
N HIS A 261 -8.21 -12.59 5.22
CA HIS A 261 -7.15 -13.02 4.29
C HIS A 261 -5.80 -12.53 4.82
N THR A 262 -4.76 -13.33 4.67
CA THR A 262 -3.39 -12.91 5.05
C THR A 262 -2.49 -12.92 3.83
N LEU A 263 -1.80 -11.81 3.63
CA LEU A 263 -0.79 -11.64 2.59
C LEU A 263 0.56 -11.34 3.24
N THR A 264 1.63 -11.75 2.59
CA THR A 264 2.96 -11.22 2.90
C THR A 264 3.13 -9.94 2.08
N VAL A 265 3.13 -8.79 2.72
CA VAL A 265 3.33 -7.49 2.07
C VAL A 265 4.79 -7.10 2.21
N PHE A 266 5.48 -6.95 1.09
CA PHE A 266 6.85 -6.46 1.07
C PHE A 266 6.86 -4.94 1.05
N THR A 267 7.49 -4.34 2.05
CA THR A 267 7.64 -2.89 2.20
C THR A 267 9.12 -2.52 2.16
N PRO A 268 9.49 -1.37 1.55
CA PRO A 268 10.87 -0.90 1.55
C PRO A 268 11.55 -0.86 2.93
N ASN A 269 10.85 -0.27 3.90
CA ASN A 269 11.45 0.11 5.19
C ASN A 269 11.39 -0.99 6.25
N TYR A 270 10.49 -1.97 6.11
CA TYR A 270 10.32 -3.05 7.09
C TYR A 270 10.52 -4.45 6.52
N GLY A 271 10.78 -4.57 5.21
CA GLY A 271 10.86 -5.85 4.52
C GLY A 271 9.52 -6.56 4.46
N ALA A 272 9.53 -7.88 4.62
CA ALA A 272 8.33 -8.71 4.59
C ALA A 272 7.51 -8.59 5.88
N GLN A 273 6.23 -8.25 5.75
CA GLN A 273 5.28 -8.19 6.86
C GLN A 273 4.04 -9.01 6.52
N ASN A 274 3.52 -9.78 7.47
CA ASN A 274 2.23 -10.43 7.29
C ASN A 274 1.12 -9.44 7.61
N VAL A 275 0.23 -9.19 6.65
CA VAL A 275 -0.88 -8.25 6.76
C VAL A 275 -2.19 -9.01 6.67
N SER A 276 -3.04 -8.82 7.69
CA SER A 276 -4.41 -9.32 7.70
C SER A 276 -5.33 -8.31 7.02
N LEU A 277 -6.17 -8.80 6.11
CA LEU A 277 -7.25 -8.09 5.45
C LEU A 277 -8.56 -8.64 5.98
N THR A 278 -9.23 -7.88 6.85
CA THR A 278 -10.44 -8.33 7.53
C THR A 278 -11.62 -7.46 7.16
N CYS A 279 -12.70 -8.08 6.67
CA CYS A 279 -13.95 -7.39 6.39
C CYS A 279 -14.77 -7.26 7.67
N SER A 280 -15.02 -6.04 8.14
CA SER A 280 -15.86 -5.78 9.32
C SER A 280 -17.35 -5.80 8.98
N GLU A 281 -17.73 -5.34 7.79
CA GLU A 281 -19.12 -5.32 7.34
C GLU A 281 -19.23 -5.26 5.81
N ILE A 282 -20.38 -5.68 5.30
CA ILE A 282 -20.84 -5.34 3.96
C ILE A 282 -22.09 -4.48 4.12
N ALA A 283 -22.01 -3.23 3.66
CA ALA A 283 -23.09 -2.26 3.82
C ALA A 283 -23.32 -1.48 2.52
N THR A 284 -24.58 -1.20 2.21
CA THR A 284 -24.92 -0.26 1.13
C THR A 284 -24.74 1.16 1.62
N ARG A 285 -23.91 1.93 0.94
CA ARG A 285 -23.62 3.33 1.23
C ARG A 285 -23.87 4.20 0.00
N THR A 286 -24.14 5.47 0.23
CA THR A 286 -24.33 6.45 -0.83
C THR A 286 -23.02 7.17 -1.11
N PHE A 287 -22.60 7.21 -2.38
CA PHE A 287 -21.41 7.91 -2.84
C PHE A 287 -21.74 8.75 -4.07
N THR A 288 -21.01 9.84 -4.27
CA THR A 288 -21.15 10.72 -5.43
C THR A 288 -19.81 10.86 -6.11
N PHE A 289 -19.71 10.41 -7.36
CA PHE A 289 -18.50 10.50 -8.18
C PHE A 289 -18.85 10.43 -9.67
N SER A 290 -17.92 10.87 -10.52
CA SER A 290 -18.01 10.70 -11.97
C SER A 290 -17.56 9.30 -12.36
N LEU A 291 -18.42 8.53 -13.03
CA LEU A 291 -18.05 7.25 -13.66
C LEU A 291 -18.13 7.42 -15.17
N ASP A 292 -17.00 7.32 -15.86
CA ASP A 292 -16.88 7.45 -17.32
C ASP A 292 -17.58 8.71 -17.86
N GLY A 293 -17.37 9.84 -17.17
CA GLY A 293 -17.92 11.16 -17.52
C GLY A 293 -19.33 11.44 -17.00
N THR A 294 -19.95 10.48 -16.31
CA THR A 294 -21.31 10.62 -15.77
C THR A 294 -21.26 10.78 -14.25
N ASN A 295 -21.48 12.01 -13.76
CA ASN A 295 -21.52 12.31 -12.34
C ASN A 295 -22.91 12.03 -11.75
N GLU A 296 -23.00 11.06 -10.86
CA GLU A 296 -24.26 10.66 -10.23
C GLU A 296 -24.03 10.25 -8.77
N GLU A 297 -25.08 10.41 -7.98
CA GLU A 297 -25.20 9.76 -6.68
C GLU A 297 -25.56 8.28 -6.89
N ARG A 298 -24.86 7.38 -6.20
CA ARG A 298 -25.00 5.94 -6.35
C ARG A 298 -25.07 5.26 -4.99
N GLN A 299 -25.98 4.30 -4.87
CA GLN A 299 -26.01 3.38 -3.73
C GLN A 299 -25.19 2.14 -4.08
N ILE A 300 -24.09 1.94 -3.35
CA ILE A 300 -23.11 0.90 -3.64
C ILE A 300 -22.95 0.03 -2.39
N ALA A 301 -23.11 -1.29 -2.55
CA ALA A 301 -22.69 -2.23 -1.53
C ALA A 301 -21.16 -2.23 -1.45
N VAL A 302 -20.60 -1.96 -0.28
CA VAL A 302 -19.16 -1.93 -0.04
C VAL A 302 -18.77 -2.89 1.08
N ALA A 303 -17.63 -3.57 0.93
CA ALA A 303 -16.96 -4.25 2.03
C ALA A 303 -16.03 -3.26 2.73
N SER A 304 -16.21 -3.10 4.03
CA SER A 304 -15.29 -2.32 4.88
C SER A 304 -14.14 -3.21 5.32
N VAL A 305 -12.99 -3.06 4.67
CA VAL A 305 -11.83 -3.95 4.87
C VAL A 305 -10.73 -3.21 5.59
N THR A 306 -10.32 -3.73 6.74
CA THR A 306 -9.16 -3.23 7.49
C THR A 306 -7.93 -4.06 7.16
N ALA A 307 -6.86 -3.38 6.74
CA ALA A 307 -5.53 -3.94 6.57
C ALA A 307 -4.68 -3.63 7.83
N SER A 308 -4.20 -4.67 8.51
CA SER A 308 -3.40 -4.55 9.72
C SER A 308 -2.21 -5.49 9.73
N VAL A 309 -1.05 -5.03 10.19
CA VAL A 309 0.14 -5.89 10.32
C VAL A 309 -0.08 -6.86 11.49
N ILE A 310 0.11 -8.15 11.23
CA ILE A 310 0.09 -9.20 12.24
C ILE A 310 1.38 -9.09 13.04
N SER A 311 1.27 -8.65 14.29
CA SER A 311 2.38 -8.59 15.23
C SER A 311 2.19 -9.64 16.32
N ASN A 312 3.16 -10.54 16.47
CA ASN A 312 3.14 -11.59 17.50
C ASN A 312 3.52 -11.00 18.88
N GLY A 313 2.67 -10.11 19.42
CA GLY A 313 2.85 -9.47 20.73
C GLY A 313 3.58 -8.12 20.72
N GLY A 314 3.76 -7.49 19.54
CA GLY A 314 4.30 -6.13 19.38
C GLY A 314 3.22 -5.11 19.01
N ASN A 315 3.61 -3.86 18.75
CA ASN A 315 2.73 -2.88 18.11
C ASN A 315 2.79 -3.09 16.59
N GLY A 316 1.69 -3.52 15.97
CA GLY A 316 1.56 -3.71 14.51
C GLY A 316 1.51 -2.40 13.72
N GLY A 317 1.60 -1.25 14.38
CA GLY A 317 1.40 0.04 13.75
C GLY A 317 -0.09 0.28 13.45
N PRO A 318 -0.41 1.44 12.89
CA PRO A 318 -1.80 1.83 12.68
C PRO A 318 -2.36 1.14 11.43
N SER A 319 -3.64 0.77 11.48
CA SER A 319 -4.32 0.04 10.40
C SER A 319 -4.98 0.99 9.39
N HIS A 320 -5.13 0.53 8.15
CA HIS A 320 -5.84 1.26 7.10
C HIS A 320 -7.19 0.62 6.84
N THR A 321 -8.22 1.41 6.52
CA THR A 321 -9.54 0.88 6.14
C THR A 321 -9.85 1.27 4.70
N VAL A 322 -10.32 0.31 3.91
CA VAL A 322 -10.69 0.50 2.50
C VAL A 322 -12.10 0.00 2.27
N TYR A 323 -12.90 0.81 1.58
CA TYR A 323 -14.26 0.47 1.18
C TYR A 323 -14.27 0.00 -0.26
N TYR A 324 -14.17 -1.32 -0.47
CA TYR A 324 -14.22 -1.91 -1.81
C TYR A 324 -15.66 -2.10 -2.25
N ALA A 325 -16.02 -1.57 -3.41
CA ALA A 325 -17.29 -1.87 -4.04
C ALA A 325 -17.44 -3.40 -4.22
N GLN A 326 -18.63 -3.92 -3.97
CA GLN A 326 -18.92 -5.33 -4.14
C GLN A 326 -19.44 -5.59 -5.56
N LYS A 327 -18.97 -6.67 -6.17
CA LYS A 327 -19.50 -7.13 -7.47
C LYS A 327 -20.91 -7.69 -7.29
N GLY A 328 -21.73 -7.56 -8.32
CA GLY A 328 -23.05 -8.20 -8.36
C GLY A 328 -22.96 -9.69 -8.69
N SER A 329 -22.15 -10.04 -9.70
CA SER A 329 -21.89 -11.42 -10.13
C SER A 329 -20.57 -11.54 -10.91
N ASP A 330 -20.17 -12.75 -11.30
CA ASP A 330 -18.98 -13.00 -12.14
C ASP A 330 -19.13 -12.57 -13.61
N SER A 331 -20.35 -12.18 -13.99
CA SER A 331 -20.70 -11.63 -15.30
C SER A 331 -21.11 -10.15 -15.25
N ASP A 332 -21.21 -9.57 -14.06
CA ASP A 332 -21.69 -8.20 -13.86
C ASP A 332 -21.04 -7.56 -12.63
N ASN A 333 -20.12 -6.64 -12.91
CA ASN A 333 -19.39 -5.88 -11.91
C ASN A 333 -19.37 -4.40 -12.30
N PRO A 334 -20.47 -3.67 -12.02
CA PRO A 334 -20.67 -2.30 -12.51
C PRO A 334 -19.69 -1.29 -11.92
N TYR A 335 -19.05 -1.63 -10.81
CA TYR A 335 -18.14 -0.77 -10.08
C TYR A 335 -16.73 -1.34 -9.98
N TYR A 336 -16.40 -2.38 -10.76
CA TYR A 336 -15.04 -2.91 -10.90
C TYR A 336 -14.35 -3.22 -9.56
N CYS A 337 -15.14 -3.55 -8.52
CA CYS A 337 -14.66 -3.61 -7.13
C CYS A 337 -13.73 -2.46 -6.71
N MET A 338 -13.90 -1.25 -7.25
CA MET A 338 -13.03 -0.11 -6.99
C MET A 338 -12.98 0.22 -5.48
N PRO A 339 -11.83 0.63 -4.95
CA PRO A 339 -11.77 1.25 -3.63
C PRO A 339 -12.45 2.62 -3.71
N ILE A 340 -13.66 2.75 -3.16
CA ILE A 340 -14.46 3.99 -3.26
C ILE A 340 -14.00 5.01 -2.21
N GLN A 341 -13.54 4.53 -1.06
CA GLN A 341 -13.01 5.35 0.02
C GLN A 341 -11.85 4.62 0.70
N ILE A 342 -10.80 5.35 1.05
CA ILE A 342 -9.61 4.85 1.74
C ILE A 342 -9.36 5.75 2.95
N GLU A 343 -9.34 5.16 4.13
CA GLU A 343 -9.02 5.82 5.39
C GLU A 343 -7.64 5.35 5.84
N LYS A 344 -6.72 6.31 5.99
CA LYS A 344 -5.39 6.01 6.46
C LYS A 344 -5.00 6.90 7.65
N PRO A 345 -4.38 6.32 8.69
CA PRO A 345 -3.78 7.08 9.77
C PRO A 345 -2.70 7.99 9.18
N PHE A 346 -2.68 9.23 9.62
CA PHE A 346 -1.61 10.17 9.30
C PHE A 346 -0.48 10.01 10.31
N GLY A 347 0.77 10.22 9.88
CA GLY A 347 1.97 9.94 10.66
C GLY A 347 1.91 10.43 12.11
N PHE A 348 2.50 9.66 13.02
CA PHE A 348 2.48 9.90 14.47
C PHE A 348 1.09 9.92 15.12
N GLY A 349 0.03 9.48 14.45
CA GLY A 349 -1.32 9.46 15.03
C GLY A 349 -1.85 10.87 15.33
N ILE A 350 -1.57 11.82 14.44
CA ILE A 350 -2.09 13.20 14.54
C ILE A 350 -3.48 13.35 13.91
N GLY A 351 -4.03 12.27 13.34
CA GLY A 351 -5.33 12.25 12.70
C GLY A 351 -5.45 11.18 11.62
N THR A 352 -6.57 11.21 10.91
CA THR A 352 -6.91 10.31 9.81
C THR A 352 -7.10 11.10 8.52
N MET A 353 -6.44 10.65 7.46
CA MET A 353 -6.65 11.14 6.11
C MET A 353 -7.61 10.22 5.36
N THR A 354 -8.66 10.80 4.78
CA THR A 354 -9.66 10.09 4.00
C THR A 354 -9.55 10.49 2.54
N LEU A 355 -9.34 9.50 1.67
CA LEU A 355 -9.34 9.63 0.22
C LEU A 355 -10.70 9.16 -0.29
N SER A 356 -11.46 10.04 -0.94
CA SER A 356 -12.80 9.73 -1.46
C SER A 356 -12.80 9.81 -2.98
N LEU A 357 -13.26 8.76 -3.64
CA LEU A 357 -13.30 8.69 -5.11
C LEU A 357 -14.16 9.85 -5.65
N THR A 358 -13.61 10.62 -6.58
CA THR A 358 -14.29 11.73 -7.26
C THR A 358 -14.49 11.44 -8.74
N GLU A 359 -13.58 10.69 -9.36
CA GLU A 359 -13.68 10.27 -10.76
C GLU A 359 -13.11 8.86 -10.95
N ALA A 360 -13.81 8.03 -11.71
CA ALA A 360 -13.33 6.78 -12.27
C ALA A 360 -13.51 6.79 -13.79
N ARG A 361 -12.46 6.41 -14.51
CA ARG A 361 -12.44 6.41 -15.98
C ARG A 361 -11.79 5.15 -16.51
N HIS A 362 -12.42 4.52 -17.50
CA HIS A 362 -11.97 3.26 -18.12
C HIS A 362 -11.57 3.42 -19.59
N THR A 363 -11.47 4.66 -20.07
CA THR A 363 -11.00 4.99 -21.41
C THR A 363 -9.84 5.97 -21.36
N ARG A 364 -8.85 5.79 -22.23
CA ARG A 364 -7.75 6.75 -22.37
C ARG A 364 -8.32 8.05 -22.95
N THR A 365 -7.97 9.18 -22.36
CA THR A 365 -8.15 10.48 -23.04
C THR A 365 -7.07 10.65 -24.09
N GLU A 366 -7.48 11.00 -25.30
CA GLU A 366 -6.57 11.41 -26.38
C GLU A 366 -5.81 12.71 -26.05
#